data_AF-A0A2Z5N0Y2-F1
#
_entry.id   AF-A0A2Z5N0Y2-F1
#
_cell.length_a   1.000
_cell.length_b   1.000
_cell.length_c   1.000
_cell.angle_alpha   90.00
_cell.angle_beta   90.00
_cell.angle_gamma   90.00
#
_symmetry.space_group_name_H-M   'P 1'
#
loop_
_entity.id
_entity.type
_entity.pdbx_description
1 polymer ?
#
loop_
_entity_poly.entity_id
_entity_poly.type
_entity_poly.pdbx_seq_one_letter_code
_entity_poly.pdbx_strand_id
1 'polypeptide(L)' 'MQDEYRFNAFGRLLAVVRANGRWAVFDLGAEGKRRPANLQIPSTLAADELAQYLGDLLHENATPKYSEVVPVTPRRA' A
#
# COMPACT_ATOMS: atom_id res chain seq x y z
N MET A 1 -4.24 15.21 -10.98
CA MET A 1 -3.80 13.84 -11.29
C MET A 1 -3.58 13.16 -9.94
N GLN A 2 -4.27 12.06 -9.66
CA GLN A 2 -4.08 11.33 -8.41
C GLN A 2 -3.04 10.25 -8.69
N ASP A 3 -1.92 10.29 -7.99
CA ASP A 3 -0.92 9.23 -8.07
C ASP A 3 -1.39 8.07 -7.17
N GLU A 4 -1.67 6.92 -7.78
CA GLU A 4 -2.01 5.68 -7.10
C GLU A 4 -0.85 4.70 -7.22
N TYR A 5 -0.32 4.28 -6.08
CA TYR A 5 0.70 3.25 -5.95
C TYR A 5 0.07 2.01 -5.34
N ARG A 6 0.35 0.83 -5.89
CA ARG A 6 -0.18 -0.42 -5.37
C ARG A 6 0.94 -1.27 -4.81
N PHE A 7 0.67 -1.97 -3.72
CA PHE A 7 1.62 -2.81 -3.03
C PHE A 7 0.99 -4.13 -2.64
N ASN A 8 1.74 -5.21 -2.74
CA ASN A 8 1.45 -6.43 -2.00
C ASN A 8 2.19 -6.34 -0.66
N ALA A 9 1.45 -6.07 0.41
CA ALA A 9 1.95 -6.03 1.77
C ALA A 9 1.66 -7.34 2.49
N PHE A 10 2.66 -8.23 2.55
CA PHE A 10 2.57 -9.52 3.25
C PHE A 10 1.40 -10.42 2.79
N GLY A 11 1.05 -10.37 1.50
CA GLY A 11 -0.07 -11.10 0.92
C GLY A 11 -1.38 -10.30 0.84
N ARG A 12 -1.41 -9.06 1.37
CA ARG A 12 -2.56 -8.15 1.27
C ARG A 12 -2.31 -7.09 0.21
N LEU A 13 -3.26 -6.91 -0.70
CA LEU A 13 -3.15 -5.89 -1.73
C LEU A 13 -3.59 -4.53 -1.19
N LEU A 14 -2.70 -3.54 -1.21
CA LEU A 14 -2.97 -2.17 -0.77
C LEU A 14 -2.85 -1.19 -1.94
N ALA A 15 -3.67 -0.14 -1.91
CA ALA A 15 -3.52 1.04 -2.76
C ALA A 15 -3.23 2.26 -1.88
N VAL A 16 -2.16 2.97 -2.19
CA VAL A 16 -1.79 4.23 -1.56
C VAL A 16 -2.00 5.34 -2.58
N VAL A 17 -2.89 6.27 -2.28
CA VAL A 17 -3.23 7.39 -3.17
C VAL A 17 -2.79 8.70 -2.57
N ARG A 18 -2.16 9.54 -3.38
CA ARG A 18 -1.86 10.92 -3.02
C ARG A 18 -3.03 11.83 -3.36
N ALA A 19 -3.62 12.43 -2.34
CA ALA A 19 -4.71 13.39 -2.49
C ALA A 19 -4.48 14.60 -1.58
N ASN A 20 -4.52 15.81 -2.15
CA ASN A 20 -4.35 17.08 -1.42
C ASN A 20 -3.08 17.12 -0.53
N GLY A 21 -1.97 16.58 -1.04
CA GLY A 21 -0.70 16.52 -0.31
C GLY A 21 -0.67 15.50 0.83
N ARG A 22 -1.68 14.64 0.97
CA ARG A 22 -1.73 13.57 1.98
C ARG A 22 -1.83 12.21 1.32
N TRP A 23 -1.37 11.20 2.04
CA TRP A 23 -1.49 9.80 1.64
C TRP A 23 -2.76 9.19 2.24
N ALA A 24 -3.53 8.49 1.42
CA ALA A 24 -4.66 7.69 1.84
C ALA A 24 -4.42 6.23 1.45
N VAL A 25 -4.53 5.33 2.42
CA VAL A 25 -4.29 3.90 2.20
C VAL A 25 -5.59 3.13 2.18
N PHE A 26 -5.70 2.24 1.21
CA PHE A 26 -6.87 1.41 1.00
C PHE A 26 -6.48 -0.05 0.87
N ASP A 27 -7.23 -0.93 1.52
CA ASP A 27 -7.20 -2.36 1.31
C ASP A 27 -8.02 -2.69 0.06
N LEU A 28 -7.38 -3.39 -0.88
CA LEU A 28 -7.97 -3.91 -2.10
C LEU A 28 -8.30 -5.39 -1.86
N GLY A 29 -9.41 -5.63 -1.15
CA GLY A 29 -9.84 -6.99 -0.81
C GLY A 29 -10.20 -7.83 -2.04
N ALA A 30 -10.47 -9.11 -1.81
CA ALA A 30 -11.06 -9.97 -2.83
C ALA A 30 -12.40 -9.35 -3.31
N GLU A 31 -12.67 -9.43 -4.61
CA GLU A 31 -13.86 -8.85 -5.28
C GLU A 31 -13.81 -7.34 -5.61
N GLY A 32 -12.63 -6.72 -5.63
CA GLY A 32 -12.49 -5.32 -6.07
C GLY A 32 -13.07 -4.29 -5.09
N LYS A 33 -13.40 -4.72 -3.86
CA LYS A 33 -13.83 -3.85 -2.79
C LYS A 33 -12.62 -3.05 -2.29
N ARG A 34 -12.78 -1.72 -2.26
CA ARG A 34 -11.78 -0.77 -1.75
C ARG A 34 -12.23 -0.27 -0.39
N ARG A 35 -11.45 -0.53 0.66
CA ARG A 35 -11.76 -0.12 2.03
C ARG A 35 -10.63 0.73 2.62
N PRO A 36 -10.90 1.81 3.37
CA PRO A 36 -9.85 2.53 4.06
C PRO A 36 -9.10 1.60 5.02
N ALA A 37 -7.76 1.54 4.90
CA ALA A 37 -6.93 0.67 5.74
C ALA A 37 -6.61 1.30 7.11
N ASN A 38 -7.06 2.54 7.35
CA ASN A 38 -6.81 3.32 8.57
C ASN A 38 -5.32 3.45 8.93
N LEU A 39 -4.43 3.35 7.93
CA LEU A 39 -2.99 3.53 8.07
C LEU A 39 -2.63 5.01 7.87
N GLN A 40 -1.81 5.55 8.76
CA GLN A 40 -1.30 6.91 8.66
C GLN A 40 0.09 6.89 8.02
N ILE A 41 0.22 7.58 6.89
CA ILE A 41 1.50 7.79 6.21
C ILE A 41 1.80 9.31 6.23
N PRO A 42 3.00 9.73 6.70
CA PRO A 42 3.40 11.13 6.67
C PRO A 42 3.37 11.71 5.25
N SER A 43 2.81 12.92 5.08
CA SER A 43 2.73 13.60 3.78
C SER A 43 4.09 13.91 3.15
N THR A 44 5.14 13.95 3.96
CA THR A 44 6.53 14.20 3.56
C THR A 44 7.20 12.99 2.92
N LEU A 45 6.62 11.79 3.09
CA LEU A 45 7.19 10.55 2.58
C LEU A 45 7.12 10.51 1.05
N ALA A 46 8.24 10.16 0.41
CA ALA A 46 8.31 9.98 -1.03
C ALA A 46 7.64 8.66 -1.45
N ALA A 47 7.26 8.56 -2.73
CA ALA A 47 6.55 7.39 -3.23
C ALA A 47 7.41 6.11 -3.21
N ASP A 48 8.72 6.25 -3.42
CA ASP A 48 9.71 5.18 -3.36
C ASP A 48 9.96 4.65 -1.93
N GLU A 49 9.67 5.45 -0.91
CA GLU A 49 9.79 5.06 0.50
C GLU A 49 8.54 4.32 1.03
N LEU A 50 7.42 4.36 0.30
CA LEU A 50 6.15 3.80 0.73
C LEU A 50 6.23 2.29 1.04
N ALA A 51 6.95 1.53 0.22
CA ALA A 51 7.08 0.09 0.41
C ALA A 51 7.76 -0.23 1.75
N GLN A 52 8.89 0.43 2.03
CA GLN A 52 9.64 0.27 3.27
C GLN A 52 8.78 0.68 4.48
N TYR A 53 8.16 1.86 4.42
CA TYR A 53 7.31 2.35 5.51
C TYR A 53 6.12 1.42 5.82
N LEU A 54 5.45 0.90 4.77
CA LEU A 54 4.39 -0.08 4.94
C LEU A 54 4.90 -1.40 5.51
N GLY A 55 6.11 -1.81 5.13
CA GLY A 55 6.77 -3.01 5.66
C GLY A 55 7.03 -2.91 7.15
N ASP A 56 7.58 -1.79 7.60
CA ASP A 56 7.84 -1.54 9.02
C ASP A 56 6.54 -1.45 9.83
N LEU A 57 5.52 -0.77 9.29
CA LEU A 57 4.22 -0.61 9.96
C LEU A 57 3.43 -1.91 10.06
N LEU A 58 3.55 -2.81 9.07
CA LEU A 58 2.76 -4.03 8.97
C LEU A 58 3.56 -5.29 9.26
N HIS A 59 4.80 -5.18 9.75
CA HIS A 59 5.76 -6.28 9.92
C HIS A 59 5.19 -7.49 10.68
N GLU A 60 4.28 -7.26 11.62
CA GLU A 60 3.58 -8.32 12.37
C GLU A 60 2.76 -9.27 11.48
N ASN A 61 2.41 -8.85 10.25
CA ASN A 61 1.70 -9.68 9.28
C ASN A 61 2.66 -10.46 8.36
N ALA A 62 3.97 -10.29 8.51
CA ALA A 62 4.95 -10.99 7.70
C ALA A 62 4.84 -12.50 7.88
N THR A 63 4.89 -13.23 6.77
CA THR A 63 4.88 -14.69 6.77
C THR A 63 6.11 -15.19 6.01
N PRO A 64 6.53 -16.46 6.20
CA PRO A 64 7.64 -17.01 5.42
C PRO A 64 7.43 -16.95 3.89
N LYS A 65 6.16 -16.90 3.44
CA LYS A 65 5.80 -16.81 2.02
C LYS A 65 5.75 -15.37 1.50
N TYR A 66 5.43 -14.42 2.36
CA TYR A 66 5.38 -12.99 2.05
C TYR A 66 6.12 -12.26 3.17
N SER A 67 7.43 -12.09 3.01
CA SER A 67 8.33 -11.51 4.01
C SER A 67 8.61 -10.03 3.79
N GLU A 68 8.09 -9.45 2.71
CA GLU A 68 8.33 -8.06 2.32
C GLU A 68 7.09 -7.43 1.68
N VAL A 69 7.10 -6.10 1.60
CA VAL A 69 6.09 -5.30 0.89
C VAL A 69 6.66 -4.93 -0.47
N VAL A 70 6.02 -5.40 -1.54
CA VAL A 70 6.51 -5.19 -2.91
C VAL A 70 5.55 -4.30 -3.72
N PRO A 71 6.06 -3.34 -4.52
CA PRO A 71 5.24 -2.62 -5.48
C PRO A 71 4.63 -3.60 -6.49
N VAL A 72 3.37 -3.38 -6.83
CA VAL A 72 2.70 -4.15 -7.90
C VAL A 72 2.24 -3.21 -8.99
N THR A 73 2.71 -3.44 -10.21
CA THR A 73 2.18 -2.76 -11.37
C THR A 73 0.73 -3.22 -11.57
N PRO A 74 -0.24 -2.30 -11.75
CA PRO A 74 -1.56 -2.72 -12.20
C PRO A 74 -1.37 -3.43 -13.54
N ARG A 75 -1.57 -4.75 -13.58
CA ARG A 75 -1.65 -5.49 -14.84
C ARG A 75 -2.79 -4.86 -15.62
N ARG A 76 -2.47 -4.12 -16.68
CA ARG A 76 -3.46 -3.74 -17.68
C ARG A 76 -3.97 -5.06 -18.26
N ALA A 77 -5.25 -5.33 -18.04
CA ALA A 77 -5.97 -6.37 -18.77
C ALA A 77 -6.10 -5.97 -20.24
#